data_AF-A0A484ZCW2-F1
#
_entry.id   AF-A0A484ZCW2-F1
#
_cell.length_a   1.000
_cell.length_b   1.000
_cell.length_c   1.000
_cell.angle_alpha   90.00
_cell.angle_beta   90.00
_cell.angle_gamma   90.00
#
_symmetry.space_group_name_H-M   'P 1'
#
loop_
_entity.id
_entity.type
_entity.pdbx_description
1 polymer ?
#
loop_
_entity_poly.entity_id
_entity_poly.type
_entity_poly.pdbx_seq_one_letter_code
_entity_poly.pdbx_strand_id
1 'polypeptide(L)' 'MFGFGGSIHLFDVGQPTVGKLNEIDYKTKEVKVEIDILSDKANQPHYRAVLIRPQNLFK' A
#
# COMPACT_ATOMS: atom_id res chain seq x y z
N MET A 1 -3.55 -7.92 -9.87
CA MET A 1 -3.81 -6.47 -9.90
C MET A 1 -3.09 -5.86 -8.72
N PHE A 2 -2.13 -4.98 -8.97
CA PHE A 2 -1.40 -4.28 -7.92
C PHE A 2 -2.18 -3.03 -7.49
N GLY A 3 -2.27 -2.79 -6.19
CA GLY A 3 -2.95 -1.63 -5.62
C GLY A 3 -2.22 -1.08 -4.39
N PHE A 4 -2.41 0.21 -4.15
CA PHE A 4 -1.95 0.88 -2.93
C PHE A 4 -3.01 1.88 -2.45
N GLY A 5 -3.55 1.65 -1.25
CA GLY A 5 -4.43 2.60 -0.57
C GLY A 5 -3.62 3.44 0.42
N GLY A 6 -3.43 4.74 0.13
CA GLY A 6 -2.50 5.60 0.88
C GLY A 6 -3.07 6.34 2.09
N SER A 7 -4.37 6.21 2.37
CA SER A 7 -5.06 7.04 3.36
C SER A 7 -6.10 6.28 4.19
N ILE A 8 -5.87 4.99 4.41
CA ILE A 8 -6.76 4.20 5.26
C ILE A 8 -6.67 4.73 6.70
N HIS A 9 -7.83 4.94 7.34
CA HIS A 9 -7.96 5.52 8.68
C HIS A 9 -7.39 6.94 8.84
N LEU A 10 -7.33 7.72 7.76
CA LEU A 10 -6.80 9.10 7.81
C LEU A 10 -7.51 9.98 8.87
N PHE A 11 -8.80 9.74 9.13
CA PHE A 11 -9.59 10.54 10.06
C PHE A 11 -9.68 9.97 11.49
N ASP A 12 -8.98 8.85 11.77
CA ASP A 12 -8.85 8.36 13.14
C ASP A 12 -7.83 9.22 13.88
N VAL A 13 -8.32 10.24 14.58
CA VAL A 13 -7.50 11.29 15.20
C VAL A 13 -6.50 10.69 16.18
N GLY A 14 -5.22 11.02 15.99
CA GLY A 14 -4.13 10.54 16.84
C GLY A 14 -3.58 9.15 16.47
N GLN A 15 -4.18 8.46 15.49
CA GLN A 15 -3.71 7.17 14.99
C GLN A 15 -2.81 7.31 13.76
N PRO A 16 -1.85 6.39 13.54
CA PRO A 16 -1.11 6.34 12.29
C PRO A 16 -2.07 6.06 11.12
N THR A 17 -1.83 6.73 10.00
CA THR A 17 -2.52 6.40 8.74
C THR A 17 -1.89 5.14 8.16
N VAL A 18 -2.74 4.31 7.54
CA VAL A 18 -2.31 3.03 6.96
C VAL A 18 -2.17 3.18 5.45
N GLY A 19 -0.98 2.84 4.95
CA GLY A 19 -0.70 2.57 3.54
C GLY A 19 -0.78 1.07 3.27
N LYS A 20 -1.85 0.59 2.62
CA LYS A 20 -2.03 -0.85 2.34
C LYS A 20 -1.59 -1.19 0.92
N LEU A 21 -0.59 -2.06 0.80
CA LEU A 21 -0.16 -2.70 -0.44
C LEU A 21 -0.98 -3.96 -0.68
N ASN A 22 -1.51 -4.13 -1.89
CA ASN A 22 -2.21 -5.36 -2.26
C ASN A 22 -1.79 -5.88 -3.64
N GLU A 23 -1.67 -7.20 -3.74
CA GLU A 23 -1.76 -7.92 -5.01
C GLU A 23 -2.98 -8.84 -4.97
N ILE A 24 -3.97 -8.54 -5.82
CA ILE A 24 -5.22 -9.30 -5.92
C ILE A 24 -5.20 -10.11 -7.22
N ASP A 25 -5.50 -11.40 -7.15
CA ASP A 25 -5.65 -12.22 -8.36
C ASP A 25 -6.72 -11.64 -9.28
N TYR A 26 -6.37 -11.46 -10.55
CA TYR A 26 -7.26 -10.79 -11.50
C TYR A 26 -8.55 -11.60 -11.76
N LYS A 27 -8.49 -12.93 -11.73
CA LYS A 27 -9.63 -13.81 -12.01
C LYS A 27 -10.42 -14.10 -10.74
N THR A 28 -9.78 -14.74 -9.77
CA THR A 28 -10.41 -15.29 -8.56
C THR A 28 -10.71 -14.23 -7.51
N LYS A 29 -10.08 -13.05 -7.62
CA LYS A 29 -10.15 -11.98 -6.61
C LYS A 29 -9.54 -12.36 -5.26
N GLU A 30 -8.80 -13.46 -5.22
CA GLU A 30 -8.09 -13.89 -4.04
C GLU A 30 -6.95 -12.91 -3.71
N VAL A 31 -6.81 -12.57 -2.43
CA VAL A 31 -5.68 -11.77 -1.94
C VAL A 31 -4.43 -12.63 -2.00
N LYS A 32 -3.47 -12.25 -2.85
CA LYS A 32 -2.18 -12.93 -2.98
C LYS A 32 -1.11 -12.31 -2.11
N VAL A 33 -1.14 -10.99 -1.97
CA VAL A 33 -0.26 -10.22 -1.07
C VAL A 33 -1.08 -9.13 -0.40
N GLU A 34 -0.87 -8.96 0.90
CA GLU A 34 -1.35 -7.82 1.68
C GLU A 34 -0.28 -7.41 2.69
N ILE A 35 0.16 -6.15 2.64
CA ILE A 35 1.18 -5.60 3.53
C ILE A 35 0.74 -4.19 3.94
N ASP A 36 0.71 -3.93 5.23
CA ASP A 36 0.37 -2.62 5.79
C ASP A 36 1.63 -1.84 6.20
N ILE A 37 1.67 -0.57 5.82
CA ILE A 37 2.67 0.41 6.23
C ILE A 37 1.96 1.38 7.16
N LEU A 38 2.50 1.57 8.36
CA LEU A 38 2.01 2.57 9.30
C LEU A 38 2.84 3.85 9.16
N SER A 39 2.19 5.00 9.11
CA SER A 39 2.88 6.29 9.10
C SER A 39 3.64 6.53 10.41
N ASP A 40 4.77 7.23 10.34
CA ASP A 40 5.62 7.55 11.49
C ASP A 40 5.00 8.59 12.44
N LYS A 41 4.01 9.36 11.94
CA LYS A 41 3.21 10.31 12.71
C LYS A 41 1.73 10.02 12.54
N ALA A 42 0.92 10.47 13.50
CA ALA A 42 -0.52 10.40 13.40
C ALA A 42 -1.06 11.16 12.19
N ASN A 43 -2.11 10.62 11.56
CA ASN A 43 -2.87 11.25 10.48
C ASN A 43 -2.02 11.73 9.28
N GLN A 44 -0.90 11.05 8.99
CA GLN A 44 0.02 11.41 7.91
C GLN A 44 -0.18 10.47 6.70
N PRO A 45 -0.85 10.90 5.62
CA PRO A 45 -1.14 10.05 4.48
C PRO A 45 0.12 9.70 3.68
N HIS A 46 0.05 8.55 3.03
CA HIS A 46 0.99 8.13 2.00
C HIS A 46 0.46 8.54 0.62
N TYR A 47 1.36 8.68 -0.37
CA TYR A 47 0.94 9.04 -1.72
C TYR A 47 0.69 7.81 -2.61
N ARG A 48 1.75 7.07 -2.96
CA ARG A 48 1.72 5.96 -3.91
C ARG A 48 2.80 4.93 -3.57
N ALA A 49 2.69 3.76 -4.19
CA ALA A 49 3.74 2.76 -4.25
C ALA A 49 3.88 2.24 -5.69
N VAL A 50 5.01 1.58 -5.97
CA VAL A 50 5.32 1.01 -7.29
C VAL A 50 5.83 -0.42 -7.09
N LEU A 51 5.33 -1.35 -7.90
CA LEU A 51 5.88 -2.70 -8.00
C LEU A 51 7.13 -2.66 -8.89
N ILE A 52 8.30 -2.63 -8.25
CA ILE A 52 9.58 -2.62 -8.95
C ILE A 52 9.98 -4.02 -9.41
N ARG A 53 10.79 -4.06 -10.47
CA ARG A 53 11.35 -5.28 -11.05
C ARG A 53 12.87 -5.12 -11.11
N PRO A 54 13.64 -5.72 -10.17
CA PRO A 54 15.09 -5.54 -10.10
C PRO A 54 15.83 -5.77 -11.42
N GLN A 55 15.36 -6.72 -12.23
CA GLN A 55 15.87 -7.04 -13.57
C GLN A 55 15.85 -5.86 -14.56
N ASN A 56 15.08 -4.81 -14.29
CA ASN A 56 14.92 -3.64 -15.17
C ASN A 56 15.64 -2.39 -14.65
N LEU A 57 16.36 -2.47 -13.53
CA LEU A 57 16.95 -1.28 -12.89
C LEU A 57 18.22 -0.80 -13.60
N PHE A 58 18.95 -1.71 -14.26
CA PHE A 58 20.23 -1.40 -14.92
C PHE A 58 20.19 -1.97 -16.34
N LYS A 59 20.23 -1.06 -17.32
CA LYS A 59 20.11 -1.35 -18.75
C LYS A 59 21.44 -1.79 -19.37
#